data_AF-A0A916HRJ7-F1
#
_entry.id   AF-A0A916HRJ7-F1
#
_cell.length_a   1.000
_cell.length_b   1.000
_cell.length_c   1.000
_cell.angle_alpha   90.00
_cell.angle_beta   90.00
_cell.angle_gamma   90.00
#
_symmetry.space_group_name_H-M   'P 1'
#
loop_
_entity.id
_entity.type
_entity.pdbx_description
1 polymer ?
#
loop_
_entity_poly.entity_id
_entity_poly.type
_entity_poly.pdbx_seq_one_letter_code
_entity_poly.pdbx_strand_id
1 'polypeptide(L)'
;MADGNGTILSADGGGILGSNDPKPVVKLPVAPTHEQEHNTIRPGIIPVGCWKADDVNFDFDSSFVRPGVANQTPRFKTLLDQNPGAAVSLFGHADPVGNDDYNKALSGRRAKAMYAMLIREPKMWEELFGAGDLKMAHVQVMLRHLGFDPGRTDGTTDQGHKDAVKLFQENNDLANDGVAGPDTRKKIYLVYMDAVCVDDAGKPFKVAKADFLGAGKDSGGKADFQGCGEFNPLLLFSKSENAALESKADKTDRNLANAPNRRVLILLFKPGTKVDPARWPCPRAAEGTAGCKKRFWSDADTRKQLTDQHREHQKTKDTFQCRFYQRLTDSSPCERATAFIVARLYDHNGDFIGGSPFTLTLANGKVFHDVADARGFATLPERPDDVKGVMEWKTVPPKDVAVEVITFKQDIFFNLDKDDDESIRKRLTNLGYTSQKDLAAAVKAFHEDYHEEEDLDADGALGPKTRAVIVRVHSDLKDKIRTDSDDT
;
A
#
# COMPACT_ATOMS: atom_id res chain seq x y z
N MET A 1 -2.37 31.03 -1.63
CA MET A 1 -2.96 29.86 -2.32
C MET A 1 -3.69 29.09 -1.25
N ALA A 2 -4.96 28.73 -1.40
CA ALA A 2 -5.67 28.00 -0.36
C ALA A 2 -4.96 26.66 -0.13
N ASP A 3 -4.64 26.36 1.12
CA ASP A 3 -3.96 25.16 1.62
C ASP A 3 -4.88 23.92 1.52
N GLY A 4 -5.49 23.70 0.35
CA GLY A 4 -6.41 22.60 0.08
C GLY A 4 -5.65 21.29 -0.07
N ASN A 5 -5.24 20.72 1.05
CA ASN A 5 -4.79 19.34 1.13
C ASN A 5 -6.01 18.45 0.91
N GLY A 6 -5.98 17.59 -0.12
CA GLY A 6 -7.08 16.65 -0.36
C GLY A 6 -7.40 15.80 0.87
N THR A 7 -8.63 15.33 0.95
CA THR A 7 -9.18 14.62 2.11
C THR A 7 -8.96 13.13 1.96
N ILE A 8 -8.41 12.49 2.99
CA ILE A 8 -8.39 11.03 3.06
C ILE A 8 -9.81 10.54 3.31
N LEU A 9 -10.36 9.78 2.37
CA LEU A 9 -11.65 9.13 2.50
C LEU A 9 -11.52 7.85 3.31
N SER A 10 -10.43 7.10 3.10
CA SER A 10 -10.05 5.92 3.88
C SER A 10 -8.55 5.68 3.76
N ALA A 11 -7.95 5.01 4.72
CA ALA A 11 -6.69 4.32 4.49
C ALA A 11 -6.63 3.06 5.33
N ASP A 12 -5.85 2.13 4.83
CA ASP A 12 -5.70 0.80 5.35
C ASP A 12 -4.26 0.29 5.27
N GLY A 13 -4.01 -0.85 5.91
CA GLY A 13 -2.72 -1.55 5.89
C GLY A 13 -2.16 -1.87 4.49
N GLY A 14 -2.90 -1.60 3.40
CA GLY A 14 -2.34 -1.67 2.06
C GLY A 14 -2.65 -0.48 1.14
N GLY A 15 -3.14 0.66 1.63
CA GLY A 15 -3.45 1.77 0.75
C GLY A 15 -4.13 3.01 1.34
N ILE A 16 -4.16 4.09 0.56
CA ILE A 16 -4.90 5.33 0.88
C ILE A 16 -5.89 5.60 -0.25
N LEU A 17 -7.14 5.92 0.11
CA LEU A 17 -8.14 6.50 -0.77
C LEU A 17 -8.37 7.96 -0.39
N GLY A 18 -8.45 8.85 -1.36
CA GLY A 18 -8.81 10.22 -1.05
C GLY A 18 -9.40 11.02 -2.19
N SER A 19 -10.10 12.09 -1.82
CA SER A 19 -10.55 13.13 -2.73
C SER A 19 -9.50 14.22 -2.81
N ASN A 20 -9.24 14.72 -4.01
CA ASN A 20 -8.42 15.92 -4.18
C ASN A 20 -9.32 17.15 -4.10
N ASP A 21 -8.93 18.14 -3.28
CA ASP A 21 -9.68 19.39 -3.22
C ASP A 21 -9.73 20.06 -4.60
N PRO A 22 -10.89 20.60 -5.01
CA PRO A 22 -11.00 21.27 -6.29
C PRO A 22 -10.06 22.48 -6.30
N LYS A 23 -9.03 22.43 -7.16
CA LYS A 23 -8.13 23.56 -7.37
C LYS A 23 -8.95 24.80 -7.75
N PRO A 24 -8.69 25.98 -7.15
CA PRO A 24 -9.48 27.17 -7.39
C PRO A 24 -9.55 27.51 -8.87
N VAL A 25 -10.73 27.93 -9.34
CA VAL A 25 -10.95 28.38 -10.71
C VAL A 25 -10.09 29.62 -10.94
N VAL A 26 -9.04 29.47 -11.75
CA VAL A 26 -8.17 30.59 -12.12
C VAL A 26 -8.89 31.43 -13.17
N LYS A 27 -9.29 32.66 -12.79
CA LYS A 27 -9.69 33.68 -13.77
C LYS A 27 -8.43 34.15 -14.49
N LEU A 28 -8.29 33.80 -15.76
CA LEU A 28 -7.16 34.21 -16.58
C LEU A 28 -7.55 35.48 -17.37
N PRO A 29 -6.87 36.62 -17.15
CA PRO A 29 -7.02 37.75 -18.06
C PRO A 29 -6.45 37.33 -19.43
N VAL A 30 -7.29 37.32 -20.45
CA VAL A 30 -6.90 37.04 -21.83
C VAL A 30 -6.81 38.35 -22.60
N ALA A 31 -5.73 38.53 -23.35
CA ALA A 31 -5.58 39.70 -24.21
C ALA A 31 -6.62 39.66 -25.33
N PRO A 32 -7.21 40.78 -25.76
CA PRO A 32 -8.00 40.81 -26.98
C PRO A 32 -7.12 40.41 -28.17
N THR A 33 -7.57 39.47 -28.99
CA THR A 33 -6.83 38.99 -30.18
C THR A 33 -7.50 39.52 -31.44
N HIS A 34 -6.71 40.01 -32.39
CA HIS A 34 -7.18 40.31 -33.75
C HIS A 34 -7.39 39.01 -34.55
N GLU A 35 -8.02 39.08 -35.73
CA GLU A 35 -8.54 37.91 -36.49
C GLU A 35 -7.53 36.78 -36.77
N GLN A 36 -6.22 37.06 -36.66
CA GLN A 36 -5.14 36.11 -36.96
C GLN A 36 -4.39 35.59 -35.72
N GLU A 37 -4.68 36.12 -34.52
CA GLU A 37 -4.04 35.72 -33.27
C GLU A 37 -5.01 34.95 -32.38
N HIS A 38 -4.51 34.01 -31.56
CA HIS A 38 -5.33 33.25 -30.65
C HIS A 38 -4.65 33.09 -29.29
N ASN A 39 -5.40 33.30 -28.22
CA ASN A 39 -4.97 32.91 -26.88
C ASN A 39 -5.06 31.39 -26.74
N THR A 40 -3.95 30.74 -26.39
CA THR A 40 -3.96 29.32 -26.06
C THR A 40 -4.03 29.13 -24.55
N ILE A 41 -5.20 28.73 -24.04
CA ILE A 41 -5.35 28.28 -22.66
C ILE A 41 -5.19 26.75 -22.65
N ARG A 42 -4.26 26.24 -21.84
CA ARG A 42 -4.13 24.81 -21.58
C ARG A 42 -4.63 24.51 -20.18
N PRO A 43 -5.88 24.01 -20.02
CA PRO A 43 -6.35 23.60 -18.71
C PRO A 43 -5.42 22.52 -18.16
N GLY A 44 -5.11 22.60 -16.87
CA GLY A 44 -4.33 21.56 -16.20
C GLY A 44 -5.06 20.23 -16.22
N ILE A 45 -4.30 19.14 -16.20
CA ILE A 45 -4.82 17.83 -15.84
C ILE A 45 -5.03 17.85 -14.31
N ILE A 46 -6.27 17.67 -13.86
CA ILE A 46 -6.66 17.82 -12.46
C ILE A 46 -7.12 16.47 -11.93
N PRO A 47 -6.32 15.83 -11.05
CA PRO A 47 -6.80 14.71 -10.26
C PRO A 47 -7.92 15.16 -9.33
N VAL A 48 -8.97 14.34 -9.23
CA VAL A 48 -10.14 14.52 -8.35
C VAL A 48 -10.23 13.42 -7.31
N GLY A 49 -9.58 12.28 -7.56
CA GLY A 49 -9.48 11.18 -6.60
C GLY A 49 -8.15 10.44 -6.74
N CYS A 50 -7.79 9.67 -5.72
CA CYS A 50 -6.61 8.84 -5.74
C CYS A 50 -6.83 7.54 -4.95
N TRP A 51 -6.13 6.49 -5.36
CA TRP A 51 -5.97 5.24 -4.61
C TRP A 51 -4.51 4.82 -4.65
N LYS A 52 -3.85 4.72 -3.50
CA LYS A 52 -2.50 4.14 -3.36
C LYS A 52 -2.65 2.66 -3.02
N ALA A 53 -2.09 1.77 -3.83
CA ALA A 53 -1.86 0.38 -3.45
C ALA A 53 -0.40 0.25 -2.97
N ASP A 54 -0.20 -0.03 -1.68
CA ASP A 54 1.12 -0.15 -1.04
C ASP A 54 1.81 -1.48 -1.38
N ASP A 55 3.09 -1.59 -1.04
CA ASP A 55 3.96 -2.72 -1.40
C ASP A 55 3.46 -4.09 -0.95
N VAL A 56 2.71 -4.16 0.15
CA VAL A 56 2.13 -5.40 0.69
C VAL A 56 1.24 -6.13 -0.33
N ASN A 57 0.81 -5.41 -1.37
CA ASN A 57 0.03 -5.93 -2.48
C ASN A 57 0.86 -6.58 -3.58
N PHE A 58 2.19 -6.55 -3.49
CA PHE A 58 3.11 -7.10 -4.49
C PHE A 58 4.11 -8.07 -3.86
N ASP A 59 4.46 -9.13 -4.59
CA ASP A 59 5.57 -9.99 -4.22
C ASP A 59 6.92 -9.28 -4.32
N PHE A 60 7.87 -9.69 -3.48
CA PHE A 60 9.25 -9.19 -3.55
C PHE A 60 9.83 -9.48 -4.94
N ASP A 61 10.45 -8.45 -5.54
CA ASP A 61 11.04 -8.49 -6.88
C ASP A 61 10.11 -9.01 -8.00
N SER A 62 8.79 -8.83 -7.83
CA SER A 62 7.78 -9.20 -8.80
C SER A 62 6.75 -8.08 -8.99
N SER A 63 5.96 -8.19 -10.05
CA SER A 63 4.75 -7.41 -10.28
C SER A 63 3.44 -8.15 -10.05
N PHE A 64 3.48 -9.37 -9.50
CA PHE A 64 2.26 -10.11 -9.13
C PHE A 64 1.44 -9.33 -8.10
N VAL A 65 0.14 -9.17 -8.37
CA VAL A 65 -0.82 -8.51 -7.49
C VAL A 65 -1.42 -9.55 -6.55
N ARG A 66 -1.07 -9.47 -5.26
CA ARG A 66 -1.45 -10.42 -4.21
C ARG A 66 -2.96 -10.39 -3.90
N PRO A 67 -3.53 -11.47 -3.33
CA PRO A 67 -4.95 -11.54 -3.03
C PRO A 67 -5.45 -10.50 -2.02
N GLY A 68 -4.55 -10.00 -1.15
CA GLY A 68 -4.88 -8.96 -0.16
C GLY A 68 -5.46 -7.67 -0.76
N VAL A 69 -5.23 -7.41 -2.04
CA VAL A 69 -5.84 -6.29 -2.78
C VAL A 69 -7.38 -6.37 -2.78
N ALA A 70 -7.97 -7.57 -2.67
CA ALA A 70 -9.41 -7.75 -2.61
C ALA A 70 -10.07 -7.00 -1.45
N ASN A 71 -9.33 -6.70 -0.38
CA ASN A 71 -9.82 -5.92 0.75
C ASN A 71 -10.01 -4.42 0.41
N GLN A 72 -9.41 -3.95 -0.69
CA GLN A 72 -9.39 -2.54 -1.09
C GLN A 72 -10.22 -2.23 -2.32
N THR A 73 -10.41 -3.21 -3.21
CA THR A 73 -11.15 -3.00 -4.46
C THR A 73 -12.60 -2.55 -4.26
N PRO A 74 -13.33 -2.91 -3.18
CA PRO A 74 -14.66 -2.36 -2.94
C PRO A 74 -14.66 -0.84 -2.76
N ARG A 75 -13.65 -0.31 -2.06
CA ARG A 75 -13.48 1.14 -1.85
C ARG A 75 -13.05 1.86 -3.11
N PHE A 76 -12.16 1.24 -3.88
CA PHE A 76 -11.80 1.76 -5.19
C PHE A 76 -13.02 1.84 -6.11
N LYS A 77 -13.89 0.81 -6.08
CA LYS A 77 -15.17 0.83 -6.80
C LYS A 77 -16.08 1.96 -6.33
N THR A 78 -16.22 2.15 -5.03
CA THR A 78 -16.97 3.28 -4.46
C THR A 78 -16.41 4.64 -4.92
N LEU A 79 -15.08 4.79 -5.00
CA LEU A 79 -14.47 6.01 -5.55
C LEU A 79 -14.79 6.23 -7.04
N LEU A 80 -14.78 5.17 -7.84
CA LEU A 80 -15.19 5.24 -9.25
C LEU A 80 -16.65 5.67 -9.39
N ASP A 81 -17.55 5.11 -8.57
CA ASP A 81 -18.98 5.42 -8.58
C ASP A 81 -19.28 6.85 -8.15
N GLN A 82 -18.51 7.38 -7.19
CA GLN A 82 -18.59 8.78 -6.76
C GLN A 82 -18.04 9.76 -7.80
N ASN A 83 -17.28 9.28 -8.79
CA ASN A 83 -16.63 10.10 -9.82
C ASN A 83 -16.99 9.60 -11.24
N PRO A 84 -18.27 9.57 -11.62
CA PRO A 84 -18.69 9.02 -12.91
C PRO A 84 -18.06 9.80 -14.07
N GLY A 85 -17.48 9.06 -15.01
CA GLY A 85 -16.79 9.63 -16.19
C GLY A 85 -15.40 10.22 -15.92
N ALA A 86 -14.88 10.07 -14.70
CA ALA A 86 -13.49 10.39 -14.40
C ALA A 86 -12.55 9.42 -15.11
N ALA A 87 -11.51 9.96 -15.75
CA ALA A 87 -10.51 9.13 -16.40
C ALA A 87 -9.50 8.59 -15.37
N VAL A 88 -8.92 7.40 -15.60
CA VAL A 88 -7.98 6.74 -14.68
C VAL A 88 -6.56 6.69 -15.26
N SER A 89 -5.52 6.87 -14.43
CA SER A 89 -4.12 6.54 -14.80
C SER A 89 -3.37 5.95 -13.62
N LEU A 90 -2.47 4.99 -13.89
CA LEU A 90 -1.66 4.30 -12.90
C LEU A 90 -0.19 4.73 -12.96
N PHE A 91 0.42 4.94 -11.79
CA PHE A 91 1.81 5.33 -11.62
C PHE A 91 2.47 4.36 -10.65
N GLY A 92 3.34 3.48 -11.15
CA GLY A 92 4.10 2.56 -10.30
C GLY A 92 5.38 3.20 -9.78
N HIS A 93 5.77 2.87 -8.56
CA HIS A 93 6.99 3.33 -7.89
C HIS A 93 7.79 2.16 -7.33
N ALA A 94 9.09 2.35 -7.19
CA ALA A 94 10.04 1.39 -6.62
C ALA A 94 10.90 2.05 -5.54
N ASP A 95 11.61 1.22 -4.78
CA ASP A 95 12.52 1.67 -3.71
C ASP A 95 13.64 2.57 -4.24
N PRO A 96 14.17 3.49 -3.42
CA PRO A 96 15.35 4.31 -3.74
C PRO A 96 16.67 3.54 -3.76
N VAL A 97 16.62 2.21 -3.68
CA VAL A 97 17.78 1.33 -3.68
C VAL A 97 17.78 0.56 -5.00
N GLY A 98 18.89 0.64 -5.72
CA GLY A 98 19.10 -0.12 -6.95
C GLY A 98 19.41 0.77 -8.16
N ASN A 99 19.26 0.18 -9.34
CA ASN A 99 19.53 0.88 -10.60
C ASN A 99 18.27 1.60 -11.11
N ASP A 100 18.41 2.87 -11.49
CA ASP A 100 17.32 3.71 -12.02
C ASP A 100 16.50 3.04 -13.13
N ASP A 101 17.16 2.45 -14.14
CA ASP A 101 16.48 1.83 -15.28
C ASP A 101 15.80 0.51 -14.87
N TYR A 102 16.42 -0.25 -13.97
CA TYR A 102 15.81 -1.44 -13.37
C TYR A 102 14.53 -1.08 -12.59
N ASN A 103 14.62 -0.13 -11.67
CA ASN A 103 13.51 0.32 -10.83
C ASN A 103 12.39 0.97 -11.66
N LYS A 104 12.74 1.68 -12.73
CA LYS A 104 11.79 2.20 -13.73
C LYS A 104 11.05 1.09 -14.47
N ALA A 105 11.72 0.01 -14.84
CA ALA A 105 11.10 -1.13 -15.50
C ALA A 105 10.20 -1.93 -14.53
N LEU A 106 10.69 -2.26 -13.33
CA LEU A 106 9.94 -2.99 -12.31
C LEU A 106 8.66 -2.27 -11.90
N SER A 107 8.77 -0.98 -11.57
CA SER A 107 7.60 -0.15 -11.26
C SER A 107 6.61 -0.05 -12.43
N GLY A 108 7.11 -0.03 -13.67
CA GLY A 108 6.28 -0.09 -14.87
C GLY A 108 5.53 -1.42 -15.02
N ARG A 109 6.16 -2.55 -14.68
CA ARG A 109 5.51 -3.87 -14.67
C ARG A 109 4.44 -3.97 -13.59
N ARG A 110 4.68 -3.45 -12.37
CA ARG A 110 3.67 -3.33 -11.29
C ARG A 110 2.43 -2.56 -11.74
N ALA A 111 2.63 -1.40 -12.39
CA ALA A 111 1.51 -0.63 -12.95
C ALA A 111 0.79 -1.37 -14.09
N LYS A 112 1.53 -2.08 -14.97
CA LYS A 112 0.97 -2.91 -16.03
C LYS A 112 0.13 -4.08 -15.48
N ALA A 113 0.60 -4.75 -14.43
CA ALA A 113 -0.09 -5.88 -13.81
C ALA A 113 -1.43 -5.45 -13.20
N MET A 114 -1.43 -4.34 -12.45
CA MET A 114 -2.65 -3.73 -11.91
C MET A 114 -3.60 -3.27 -13.02
N TYR A 115 -3.08 -2.59 -14.06
CA TYR A 115 -3.87 -2.19 -15.22
C TYR A 115 -4.56 -3.39 -15.87
N ALA A 116 -3.80 -4.45 -16.19
CA ALA A 116 -4.31 -5.69 -16.79
C ALA A 116 -5.42 -6.36 -15.96
N MET A 117 -5.27 -6.37 -14.63
CA MET A 117 -6.29 -6.86 -13.71
C MET A 117 -7.57 -6.03 -13.78
N LEU A 118 -7.47 -4.70 -13.76
CA LEU A 118 -8.64 -3.82 -13.81
C LEU A 118 -9.44 -3.96 -15.12
N ILE A 119 -8.78 -4.22 -16.25
CA ILE A 119 -9.41 -4.34 -17.58
C ILE A 119 -9.73 -5.77 -18.02
N ARG A 120 -9.33 -6.80 -17.24
CA ARG A 120 -9.43 -8.23 -17.58
C ARG A 120 -8.65 -8.60 -18.83
N GLU A 121 -7.36 -8.27 -18.85
CA GLU A 121 -6.45 -8.60 -19.96
C GLU A 121 -5.42 -9.64 -19.53
N PRO A 122 -5.77 -10.95 -19.52
CA PRO A 122 -4.88 -12.01 -19.04
C PRO A 122 -3.64 -12.18 -19.93
N LYS A 123 -3.68 -11.76 -21.20
CA LYS A 123 -2.52 -11.79 -22.09
C LYS A 123 -1.35 -10.99 -21.53
N MET A 124 -1.61 -9.86 -20.87
CA MET A 124 -0.56 -9.05 -20.27
C MET A 124 0.12 -9.77 -19.10
N TRP A 125 -0.61 -10.59 -18.34
CA TRP A 125 -0.03 -11.41 -17.28
C TRP A 125 0.72 -12.62 -17.84
N GLU A 126 0.26 -13.21 -18.95
CA GLU A 126 1.03 -14.23 -19.67
C GLU A 126 2.36 -13.69 -20.21
N GLU A 127 2.39 -12.44 -20.70
CA GLU A 127 3.64 -11.78 -21.10
C GLU A 127 4.60 -11.59 -19.91
N LEU A 128 4.07 -11.24 -18.73
CA LEU A 128 4.88 -11.13 -17.51
C LEU A 128 5.38 -12.51 -17.03
N PHE A 129 4.56 -13.56 -17.19
CA PHE A 129 4.95 -14.93 -16.88
C PHE A 129 6.07 -15.41 -17.80
N GLY A 130 5.93 -15.18 -19.11
CA GLY A 130 6.96 -15.52 -20.10
C GLY A 130 8.28 -14.75 -19.91
N ALA A 131 8.22 -13.56 -19.32
CA ALA A 131 9.40 -12.78 -18.94
C ALA A 131 10.03 -13.20 -17.59
N GLY A 132 9.46 -14.19 -16.90
CA GLY A 132 9.93 -14.66 -15.59
C GLY A 132 9.56 -13.76 -14.40
N ASP A 133 8.79 -12.70 -14.62
CA ASP A 133 8.34 -11.78 -13.57
C ASP A 133 7.15 -12.36 -12.78
N LEU A 134 6.24 -13.03 -13.49
CA LEU A 134 5.26 -13.94 -12.88
C LEU A 134 5.79 -15.39 -12.97
N LYS A 135 5.52 -16.20 -11.95
CA LYS A 135 6.06 -17.57 -11.80
C LYS A 135 4.96 -18.56 -11.44
N MET A 136 5.27 -19.86 -11.49
CA MET A 136 4.34 -20.91 -11.11
C MET A 136 3.87 -20.79 -9.65
N ALA A 137 4.74 -20.30 -8.76
CA ALA A 137 4.38 -19.96 -7.38
C ALA A 137 3.16 -19.03 -7.30
N HIS A 138 3.08 -18.02 -8.18
CA HIS A 138 1.94 -17.10 -8.21
C HIS A 138 0.67 -17.78 -8.73
N VAL A 139 0.78 -18.71 -9.69
CA VAL A 139 -0.37 -19.51 -10.15
C VAL A 139 -0.93 -20.34 -8.99
N GLN A 140 -0.06 -20.93 -8.16
CA GLN A 140 -0.47 -21.66 -6.96
C GLN A 140 -1.16 -20.74 -5.94
N VAL A 141 -0.65 -19.53 -5.71
CA VAL A 141 -1.32 -18.53 -4.85
C VAL A 141 -2.72 -18.18 -5.37
N MET A 142 -2.87 -17.99 -6.69
CA MET A 142 -4.18 -17.71 -7.30
C MET A 142 -5.14 -18.90 -7.14
N LEU A 143 -4.70 -20.13 -7.43
CA LEU A 143 -5.50 -21.35 -7.25
C LEU A 143 -6.01 -21.48 -5.80
N ARG A 144 -5.11 -21.30 -4.83
CA ARG A 144 -5.45 -21.33 -3.40
C ARG A 144 -6.51 -20.29 -3.04
N HIS A 145 -6.37 -19.05 -3.53
CA HIS A 145 -7.33 -17.99 -3.28
C HIS A 145 -8.69 -18.32 -3.89
N LEU A 146 -8.70 -18.98 -5.04
CA LEU A 146 -9.91 -19.43 -5.73
C LEU A 146 -10.54 -20.71 -5.13
N GLY A 147 -9.97 -21.24 -4.04
CA GLY A 147 -10.50 -22.44 -3.36
C GLY A 147 -9.95 -23.77 -3.87
N PHE A 148 -8.98 -23.76 -4.78
CA PHE A 148 -8.32 -24.96 -5.30
C PHE A 148 -6.95 -25.10 -4.62
N ASP A 149 -6.85 -25.90 -3.56
CA ASP A 149 -5.61 -25.94 -2.75
C ASP A 149 -4.48 -26.70 -3.46
N PRO A 150 -3.39 -26.04 -3.90
CA PRO A 150 -2.29 -26.70 -4.58
C PRO A 150 -1.26 -27.33 -3.62
N GLY A 151 -1.51 -27.30 -2.31
CA GLY A 151 -0.49 -27.63 -1.31
C GLY A 151 0.59 -26.55 -1.27
N ARG A 152 1.83 -26.85 -1.60
CA ARG A 152 2.89 -25.83 -1.58
C ARG A 152 2.67 -24.73 -2.64
N THR A 153 3.12 -23.51 -2.33
CA THR A 153 3.09 -22.34 -3.24
C THR A 153 4.50 -21.88 -3.62
N ASP A 154 5.45 -22.81 -3.70
CA ASP A 154 6.88 -22.56 -3.96
C ASP A 154 7.26 -22.62 -5.45
N GLY A 155 6.28 -22.90 -6.32
CA GLY A 155 6.46 -23.11 -7.75
C GLY A 155 6.69 -24.56 -8.18
N THR A 156 6.84 -25.50 -7.25
CA THR A 156 7.01 -26.92 -7.55
C THR A 156 5.69 -27.54 -8.03
N THR A 157 5.70 -28.19 -9.18
CA THR A 157 4.52 -28.83 -9.77
C THR A 157 4.39 -30.30 -9.34
N ASP A 158 4.15 -30.52 -8.04
CA ASP A 158 3.96 -31.84 -7.44
C ASP A 158 2.53 -32.41 -7.67
N GLN A 159 2.20 -33.52 -7.01
CA GLN A 159 0.88 -34.14 -7.15
C GLN A 159 -0.25 -33.24 -6.62
N GLY A 160 -0.04 -32.55 -5.49
CA GLY A 160 -1.03 -31.62 -4.93
C GLY A 160 -1.33 -30.47 -5.88
N HIS A 161 -0.30 -29.87 -6.49
CA HIS A 161 -0.50 -28.86 -7.52
C HIS A 161 -1.29 -29.40 -8.73
N LYS A 162 -0.93 -30.59 -9.23
CA LYS A 162 -1.62 -31.20 -10.38
C LYS A 162 -3.09 -31.47 -10.09
N ASP A 163 -3.40 -31.95 -8.89
CA ASP A 163 -4.78 -32.25 -8.48
C ASP A 163 -5.61 -30.96 -8.36
N ALA A 164 -5.03 -29.89 -7.80
CA ALA A 164 -5.69 -28.58 -7.76
C ALA A 164 -5.95 -28.02 -9.17
N VAL A 165 -4.99 -28.17 -10.09
CA VAL A 165 -5.16 -27.75 -11.49
C VAL A 165 -6.24 -28.57 -12.18
N LYS A 166 -6.29 -29.89 -11.98
CA LYS A 166 -7.36 -30.74 -12.52
C LYS A 166 -8.73 -30.31 -12.05
N LEU A 167 -8.88 -30.12 -10.74
CA LEU A 167 -10.13 -29.64 -10.16
C LEU A 167 -10.53 -28.28 -10.72
N PHE A 168 -9.57 -27.37 -10.89
CA PHE A 168 -9.82 -26.09 -11.55
C PHE A 168 -10.27 -26.27 -13.00
N GLN A 169 -9.59 -27.13 -13.77
CA GLN A 169 -9.90 -27.39 -15.18
C GLN A 169 -11.29 -28.01 -15.36
N GLU A 170 -11.65 -28.99 -14.52
CA GLU A 170 -12.99 -29.60 -14.45
C GLU A 170 -14.07 -28.55 -14.21
N ASN A 171 -13.84 -27.63 -13.25
CA ASN A 171 -14.79 -26.58 -12.89
C ASN A 171 -14.86 -25.41 -13.90
N ASN A 172 -14.02 -25.42 -14.94
CA ASN A 172 -13.88 -24.30 -15.88
C ASN A 172 -13.90 -24.72 -17.36
N ASP A 173 -14.39 -25.93 -17.67
CA ASP A 173 -14.53 -26.48 -19.03
C ASP A 173 -13.20 -26.48 -19.83
N LEU A 174 -12.09 -26.79 -19.16
CA LEU A 174 -10.77 -26.91 -19.78
C LEU A 174 -10.36 -28.38 -19.96
N ALA A 175 -9.31 -28.62 -20.75
CA ALA A 175 -8.69 -29.93 -20.82
C ALA A 175 -8.18 -30.31 -19.41
N ASN A 176 -8.71 -31.39 -18.85
CA ASN A 176 -8.40 -31.85 -17.50
C ASN A 176 -7.13 -32.72 -17.46
N ASP A 177 -5.98 -32.09 -17.71
CA ASP A 177 -4.66 -32.75 -17.80
C ASP A 177 -3.77 -32.50 -16.57
N GLY A 178 -4.19 -31.64 -15.65
CA GLY A 178 -3.42 -31.24 -14.47
C GLY A 178 -2.24 -30.34 -14.79
N VAL A 179 -2.19 -29.76 -15.99
CA VAL A 179 -1.12 -28.87 -16.45
C VAL A 179 -1.63 -27.44 -16.54
N ALA A 180 -1.00 -26.54 -15.78
CA ALA A 180 -1.23 -25.10 -15.87
C ALA A 180 -0.54 -24.50 -17.12
N GLY A 181 -0.94 -24.96 -18.31
CA GLY A 181 -0.53 -24.43 -19.60
C GLY A 181 -1.09 -23.02 -19.87
N PRO A 182 -0.72 -22.36 -20.99
CA PRO A 182 -1.12 -20.98 -21.26
C PRO A 182 -2.62 -20.72 -21.20
N ASP A 183 -3.45 -21.63 -21.69
CA ASP A 183 -4.91 -21.43 -21.68
C ASP A 183 -5.51 -21.66 -20.29
N THR A 184 -5.02 -22.66 -19.55
CA THR A 184 -5.35 -22.85 -18.13
C THR A 184 -4.98 -21.62 -17.31
N ARG A 185 -3.75 -21.10 -17.46
CA ARG A 185 -3.28 -19.90 -16.72
C ARG A 185 -4.09 -18.67 -17.06
N LYS A 186 -4.39 -18.39 -18.34
CA LYS A 186 -5.26 -17.26 -18.71
C LYS A 186 -6.63 -17.35 -18.03
N LYS A 187 -7.21 -18.56 -17.95
CA LYS A 187 -8.48 -18.78 -17.26
C LYS A 187 -8.35 -18.57 -15.75
N ILE A 188 -7.29 -19.10 -15.12
CA ILE A 188 -6.96 -18.83 -13.71
C ILE A 188 -6.85 -17.32 -13.47
N TYR A 189 -6.13 -16.59 -14.33
CA TYR A 189 -5.95 -15.14 -14.22
C TYR A 189 -7.29 -14.42 -14.28
N LEU A 190 -8.16 -14.75 -15.25
CA LEU A 190 -9.48 -14.11 -15.36
C LEU A 190 -10.34 -14.35 -14.12
N VAL A 191 -10.44 -15.60 -13.65
CA VAL A 191 -11.25 -15.95 -12.47
C VAL A 191 -10.67 -15.28 -11.22
N TYR A 192 -9.34 -15.25 -11.09
CA TYR A 192 -8.64 -14.54 -10.02
C TYR A 192 -8.90 -13.03 -10.03
N MET A 193 -8.81 -12.38 -11.20
CA MET A 193 -9.08 -10.96 -11.36
C MET A 193 -10.53 -10.62 -10.97
N ASP A 194 -11.49 -11.49 -11.27
CA ASP A 194 -12.88 -11.30 -10.87
C ASP A 194 -13.12 -11.53 -9.38
N ALA A 195 -12.39 -12.47 -8.75
CA ALA A 195 -12.43 -12.66 -7.30
C ALA A 195 -11.79 -11.50 -6.53
N VAL A 196 -10.76 -10.86 -7.09
CA VAL A 196 -10.04 -9.75 -6.46
C VAL A 196 -10.74 -8.40 -6.69
N CYS A 197 -11.27 -8.14 -7.89
CA CYS A 197 -11.89 -6.86 -8.23
C CYS A 197 -13.41 -6.90 -7.99
N VAL A 198 -13.83 -6.82 -6.73
CA VAL A 198 -15.23 -6.89 -6.30
C VAL A 198 -15.70 -5.59 -5.63
N ASP A 199 -16.99 -5.31 -5.70
CA ASP A 199 -17.63 -4.23 -4.95
C ASP A 199 -17.92 -4.64 -3.49
N ASP A 200 -18.54 -3.75 -2.70
CA ASP A 200 -18.88 -4.01 -1.29
C ASP A 200 -19.86 -5.19 -1.10
N ALA A 201 -20.55 -5.61 -2.17
CA ALA A 201 -21.43 -6.77 -2.17
C ALA A 201 -20.74 -8.06 -2.68
N GLY A 202 -19.42 -8.01 -2.93
CA GLY A 202 -18.66 -9.13 -3.48
C GLY A 202 -18.89 -9.36 -4.98
N LYS A 203 -19.53 -8.42 -5.69
CA LYS A 203 -19.81 -8.56 -7.13
C LYS A 203 -18.62 -8.07 -7.95
N PRO A 204 -18.12 -8.86 -8.92
CA PRO A 204 -17.01 -8.44 -9.77
C PRO A 204 -17.32 -7.16 -10.58
N PHE A 205 -16.36 -6.23 -10.63
CA PHE A 205 -16.42 -5.02 -11.45
C PHE A 205 -15.16 -4.83 -12.27
N LYS A 206 -15.27 -4.26 -13.49
CA LYS A 206 -14.14 -3.91 -14.35
C LYS A 206 -14.12 -2.43 -14.73
N VAL A 207 -12.94 -1.93 -15.04
CA VAL A 207 -12.75 -0.58 -15.62
C VAL A 207 -12.61 -0.73 -17.13
N ALA A 208 -13.37 0.03 -17.93
CA ALA A 208 -13.25 -0.07 -19.37
C ALA A 208 -11.91 0.52 -19.83
N LYS A 209 -11.32 0.01 -20.92
CA LYS A 209 -10.10 0.62 -21.50
C LYS A 209 -10.30 2.10 -21.86
N ALA A 210 -11.51 2.47 -22.30
CA ALA A 210 -11.90 3.87 -22.56
C ALA A 210 -11.99 4.74 -21.29
N ASP A 211 -12.13 4.08 -20.13
CA ASP A 211 -12.02 4.56 -18.74
C ASP A 211 -10.71 5.28 -18.41
N PHE A 212 -9.65 4.90 -19.11
CA PHE A 212 -8.30 5.36 -18.80
C PHE A 212 -7.94 6.63 -19.58
N LEU A 213 -6.99 7.39 -19.04
CA LEU A 213 -6.61 8.71 -19.54
C LEU A 213 -6.08 8.69 -20.98
N GLY A 214 -5.39 7.62 -21.40
CA GLY A 214 -4.96 7.36 -22.77
C GLY A 214 -5.97 6.56 -23.60
N ALA A 215 -7.04 6.06 -22.99
CA ALA A 215 -8.14 5.30 -23.59
C ALA A 215 -7.69 4.07 -24.40
N GLY A 216 -6.57 3.44 -24.04
CA GLY A 216 -6.00 2.30 -24.77
C GLY A 216 -5.47 2.64 -26.17
N LYS A 217 -5.29 3.92 -26.51
CA LYS A 217 -4.86 4.35 -27.86
C LYS A 217 -3.39 4.09 -28.15
N ASP A 218 -2.55 3.95 -27.12
CA ASP A 218 -1.15 3.58 -27.25
C ASP A 218 -0.97 2.11 -26.85
N SER A 219 -0.37 1.30 -27.73
CA SER A 219 -0.16 -0.13 -27.49
C SER A 219 0.77 -0.43 -26.31
N GLY A 220 1.61 0.53 -25.92
CA GLY A 220 2.46 0.46 -24.72
C GLY A 220 1.81 1.05 -23.47
N GLY A 221 0.51 1.38 -23.51
CA GLY A 221 -0.25 1.88 -22.36
C GLY A 221 0.07 3.31 -21.95
N LYS A 222 0.66 4.11 -22.85
CA LYS A 222 1.04 5.49 -22.53
C LYS A 222 -0.20 6.30 -22.09
N ALA A 223 -0.05 7.04 -20.99
CA ALA A 223 -1.11 7.72 -20.24
C ALA A 223 -2.11 6.83 -19.49
N ASP A 224 -2.23 5.53 -19.79
CA ASP A 224 -3.05 4.59 -19.00
C ASP A 224 -2.29 4.07 -17.78
N PHE A 225 -1.02 3.69 -17.97
CA PHE A 225 -0.13 3.28 -16.89
C PHE A 225 1.33 3.67 -17.18
N GLN A 226 2.11 3.94 -16.14
CA GLN A 226 3.50 4.35 -16.25
C GLN A 226 4.33 3.80 -15.09
N GLY A 227 5.64 3.60 -15.33
CA GLY A 227 6.62 3.40 -14.25
C GLY A 227 7.28 4.72 -13.91
N CYS A 228 7.31 5.08 -12.63
CA CYS A 228 8.02 6.25 -12.10
C CYS A 228 9.38 5.89 -11.50
N GLY A 229 9.67 4.60 -11.34
CA GLY A 229 10.87 4.12 -10.65
C GLY A 229 10.97 4.69 -9.26
N GLU A 230 12.19 5.03 -8.88
CA GLU A 230 12.54 5.56 -7.56
C GLU A 230 12.61 7.09 -7.49
N PHE A 231 12.16 7.78 -8.54
CA PHE A 231 12.34 9.22 -8.69
C PHE A 231 11.48 10.07 -7.76
N ASN A 232 10.46 9.47 -7.15
CA ASN A 232 9.49 10.17 -6.31
C ASN A 232 9.31 9.45 -4.97
N PRO A 233 10.35 9.41 -4.12
CA PRO A 233 10.29 8.78 -2.80
C PRO A 233 9.40 9.60 -1.85
N LEU A 234 8.46 8.91 -1.21
CA LEU A 234 7.62 9.45 -0.14
C LEU A 234 8.42 9.78 1.10
N LEU A 235 9.44 8.97 1.40
CA LEU A 235 10.34 9.18 2.52
C LEU A 235 11.78 8.89 2.13
N LEU A 236 12.69 9.61 2.78
CA LEU A 236 14.13 9.42 2.73
C LEU A 236 14.65 9.40 4.16
N PHE A 237 15.40 8.37 4.50
CA PHE A 237 16.05 8.26 5.79
C PHE A 237 17.10 9.35 6.02
N SER A 238 17.41 9.64 7.27
CA SER A 238 18.64 10.37 7.60
C SER A 238 19.88 9.51 7.25
N LYS A 239 21.05 10.14 7.12
CA LYS A 239 22.31 9.43 6.92
C LYS A 239 22.57 8.38 8.01
N SER A 240 22.27 8.69 9.28
CA SER A 240 22.48 7.79 10.40
C SER A 240 21.50 6.62 10.40
N GLU A 241 20.21 6.88 10.14
CA GLU A 241 19.18 5.83 9.98
C GLU A 241 19.55 4.88 8.85
N ASN A 242 19.90 5.42 7.68
CA ASN A 242 20.27 4.61 6.53
C ASN A 242 21.53 3.77 6.82
N ALA A 243 22.55 4.35 7.45
CA ALA A 243 23.75 3.61 7.83
C ALA A 243 23.45 2.47 8.81
N ALA A 244 22.56 2.67 9.79
CA ALA A 244 22.15 1.65 10.74
C ALA A 244 21.32 0.53 10.10
N LEU A 245 20.46 0.87 9.13
CA LEU A 245 19.66 -0.10 8.39
C LEU A 245 20.51 -0.88 7.37
N GLU A 246 21.50 -0.23 6.76
CA GLU A 246 22.38 -0.84 5.78
C GLU A 246 23.53 -1.66 6.39
N SER A 247 23.86 -1.48 7.67
CA SER A 247 24.89 -2.30 8.34
C SER A 247 24.41 -3.72 8.67
N LYS A 248 23.08 -3.93 8.73
CA LYS A 248 22.50 -5.25 9.01
C LYS A 248 22.67 -6.19 7.82
N ALA A 249 23.03 -7.45 8.12
CA ALA A 249 23.10 -8.51 7.11
C ALA A 249 21.70 -8.83 6.57
N ASP A 250 20.72 -8.95 7.46
CA ASP A 250 19.31 -9.01 7.10
C ASP A 250 18.76 -7.61 6.80
N LYS A 251 18.17 -7.46 5.61
CA LYS A 251 17.60 -6.21 5.11
C LYS A 251 16.10 -6.08 5.38
N THR A 252 15.48 -6.99 6.12
CA THR A 252 14.05 -6.99 6.43
C THR A 252 13.57 -5.65 7.00
N ASP A 253 14.22 -5.15 8.05
CA ASP A 253 13.88 -3.85 8.65
C ASP A 253 14.00 -2.68 7.66
N ARG A 254 15.06 -2.69 6.83
CA ARG A 254 15.29 -1.66 5.81
C ARG A 254 14.21 -1.67 4.74
N ASN A 255 13.85 -2.86 4.27
CA ASN A 255 12.84 -3.08 3.26
C ASN A 255 11.46 -2.64 3.78
N LEU A 256 11.16 -2.98 5.03
CA LEU A 256 9.92 -2.58 5.69
C LEU A 256 9.83 -1.06 5.84
N ALA A 257 10.88 -0.42 6.37
CA ALA A 257 10.91 1.02 6.54
C ALA A 257 10.82 1.79 5.21
N ASN A 258 11.30 1.20 4.11
CA ASN A 258 11.15 1.77 2.77
C ASN A 258 9.83 1.42 2.07
N ALA A 259 8.99 0.54 2.63
CA ALA A 259 7.78 0.05 1.98
C ALA A 259 6.86 1.16 1.41
N PRO A 260 6.68 2.34 2.06
CA PRO A 260 5.89 3.42 1.48
C PRO A 260 6.38 3.92 0.11
N ASN A 261 7.68 3.80 -0.19
CA ASN A 261 8.24 4.18 -1.48
C ASN A 261 7.79 3.23 -2.61
N ARG A 262 7.47 1.97 -2.29
CA ARG A 262 7.01 0.95 -3.22
C ARG A 262 5.48 0.95 -3.27
N ARG A 263 4.92 1.59 -4.30
CA ARG A 263 3.47 1.75 -4.45
C ARG A 263 3.03 1.78 -5.90
N VAL A 264 1.78 1.45 -6.16
CA VAL A 264 1.08 1.85 -7.40
C VAL A 264 0.04 2.89 -7.01
N LEU A 265 0.21 4.12 -7.48
CA LEU A 265 -0.79 5.17 -7.33
C LEU A 265 -1.72 5.19 -8.53
N ILE A 266 -3.02 5.08 -8.27
CA ILE A 266 -4.08 5.31 -9.24
C ILE A 266 -4.62 6.73 -9.02
N LEU A 267 -4.69 7.52 -10.09
CA LEU A 267 -5.32 8.84 -10.08
C LEU A 267 -6.60 8.81 -10.92
N LEU A 268 -7.66 9.38 -10.37
CA LEU A 268 -8.88 9.72 -11.11
C LEU A 268 -8.79 11.19 -11.50
N PHE A 269 -9.04 11.50 -12.76
CA PHE A 269 -9.02 12.85 -13.30
C PHE A 269 -10.42 13.36 -13.55
N LYS A 270 -10.60 14.68 -13.43
CA LYS A 270 -11.88 15.36 -13.65
C LYS A 270 -12.61 14.80 -14.88
N PRO A 271 -13.92 14.49 -14.79
CA PRO A 271 -14.68 13.99 -15.92
C PRO A 271 -14.52 14.83 -17.19
N GLY A 272 -14.38 14.15 -18.33
CA GLY A 272 -14.12 14.79 -19.62
C GLY A 272 -12.65 15.15 -19.89
N THR A 273 -11.73 14.85 -18.97
CA THR A 273 -10.29 14.97 -19.23
C THR A 273 -9.89 14.03 -20.37
N LYS A 274 -9.31 14.58 -21.43
CA LYS A 274 -8.77 13.80 -22.56
C LYS A 274 -7.32 14.18 -22.77
N VAL A 275 -6.46 13.17 -22.89
CA VAL A 275 -5.05 13.33 -23.22
C VAL A 275 -4.79 12.69 -24.59
N ASP A 276 -3.93 13.33 -25.36
CA ASP A 276 -3.28 12.71 -26.51
C ASP A 276 -2.02 11.98 -26.02
N PRO A 277 -1.94 10.64 -26.10
CA PRO A 277 -0.77 9.88 -25.65
C PRO A 277 0.54 10.35 -26.32
N ALA A 278 0.51 10.87 -27.55
CA ALA A 278 1.69 11.43 -28.20
C ALA A 278 2.28 12.62 -27.44
N ARG A 279 1.40 13.41 -26.78
CA ARG A 279 1.75 14.58 -25.96
C ARG A 279 1.93 14.28 -24.48
N TRP A 280 1.63 13.06 -24.03
CA TRP A 280 1.87 12.64 -22.66
C TRP A 280 3.38 12.64 -22.35
N PRO A 281 3.83 13.32 -21.27
CA PRO A 281 5.25 13.57 -21.03
C PRO A 281 5.99 12.39 -20.40
N CYS A 282 5.28 11.45 -19.75
CA CYS A 282 5.91 10.27 -19.18
C CYS A 282 6.27 9.28 -20.31
N PRO A 283 7.47 8.66 -20.26
CA PRO A 283 7.80 7.56 -21.15
C PRO A 283 6.91 6.34 -20.85
N ARG A 284 6.84 5.41 -21.80
CA ARG A 284 6.16 4.12 -21.63
C ARG A 284 6.80 3.33 -20.49
N ALA A 285 6.07 2.34 -19.97
CA ALA A 285 6.59 1.47 -18.91
C ALA A 285 7.89 0.75 -19.33
N ALA A 286 7.97 0.29 -20.58
CA ALA A 286 9.14 -0.40 -21.13
C ALA A 286 10.26 0.52 -21.63
N GLU A 287 10.05 1.84 -21.65
CA GLU A 287 11.08 2.81 -22.05
C GLU A 287 11.96 3.21 -20.85
N GLY A 288 13.23 3.49 -21.12
CA GLY A 288 14.22 3.90 -20.13
C GLY A 288 14.01 5.30 -19.55
N THR A 289 14.93 5.73 -18.69
CA THR A 289 14.73 6.89 -17.80
C THR A 289 14.98 8.26 -18.44
N ALA A 290 15.55 8.31 -19.66
CA ALA A 290 15.86 9.57 -20.35
C ALA A 290 14.62 10.48 -20.53
N GLY A 291 13.44 9.89 -20.76
CA GLY A 291 12.17 10.63 -20.84
C GLY A 291 11.76 11.23 -19.50
N CYS A 292 11.98 10.51 -18.40
CA CYS A 292 11.70 10.97 -17.04
C CYS A 292 12.59 12.16 -16.66
N LYS A 293 13.90 12.08 -16.93
CA LYS A 293 14.88 13.13 -16.59
C LYS A 293 14.55 14.48 -17.21
N LYS A 294 13.95 14.50 -18.41
CA LYS A 294 13.44 15.74 -19.05
C LYS A 294 12.32 16.43 -18.25
N ARG A 295 11.69 15.72 -17.32
CA ARG A 295 10.60 16.18 -16.44
C ARG A 295 11.07 16.46 -15.02
N PHE A 296 12.36 16.36 -14.74
CA PHE A 296 12.87 16.61 -13.40
C PHE A 296 12.91 18.09 -13.05
N TRP A 297 12.86 18.40 -11.76
CA TRP A 297 13.23 19.73 -11.27
C TRP A 297 14.71 20.03 -11.59
N SER A 298 15.07 21.31 -11.63
CA SER A 298 16.46 21.72 -11.84
C SER A 298 17.39 21.31 -10.69
N ASP A 299 16.85 21.12 -9.50
CA ASP A 299 17.53 20.66 -8.28
C ASP A 299 17.32 19.15 -8.02
N ALA A 300 16.89 18.37 -9.01
CA ALA A 300 16.52 16.97 -8.79
C ALA A 300 17.64 16.10 -8.18
N ASP A 301 18.91 16.39 -8.48
CA ASP A 301 20.02 15.62 -7.92
C ASP A 301 20.15 15.77 -6.40
N THR A 302 19.81 16.94 -5.83
CA THR A 302 19.84 17.15 -4.37
C THR A 302 18.60 16.57 -3.68
N ARG A 303 17.47 16.50 -4.38
CA ARG A 303 16.19 16.02 -3.81
C ARG A 303 16.24 14.59 -3.27
N LYS A 304 17.05 13.71 -3.87
CA LYS A 304 17.24 12.31 -3.41
C LYS A 304 18.42 12.09 -2.46
N GLN A 305 19.24 13.11 -2.21
CA GLN A 305 20.40 12.95 -1.33
C GLN A 305 19.96 12.81 0.12
N LEU A 306 20.53 11.84 0.82
CA LEU A 306 20.31 11.69 2.26
C LEU A 306 20.96 12.86 3.00
N THR A 307 20.22 13.46 3.93
CA THR A 307 20.70 14.54 4.79
C THR A 307 20.82 14.03 6.22
N ASP A 308 21.17 14.89 7.15
CA ASP A 308 21.24 14.51 8.57
C ASP A 308 19.84 14.40 9.20
N GLN A 309 18.78 14.65 8.42
CA GLN A 309 17.39 14.62 8.84
C GLN A 309 16.60 13.62 8.01
N HIS A 310 15.66 12.93 8.66
CA HIS A 310 14.62 12.18 7.97
C HIS A 310 13.73 13.16 7.19
N ARG A 311 13.38 12.84 5.94
CA ARG A 311 12.53 13.70 5.10
C ARG A 311 11.34 12.93 4.57
N GLU A 312 10.16 13.49 4.77
CA GLU A 312 8.91 13.01 4.19
C GLU A 312 8.39 14.03 3.17
N HIS A 313 7.99 13.57 1.98
CA HIS A 313 7.53 14.44 0.90
C HIS A 313 6.42 15.39 1.34
N GLN A 314 5.46 14.89 2.13
CA GLN A 314 4.35 15.66 2.64
C GLN A 314 4.79 16.89 3.45
N LYS A 315 5.90 16.77 4.19
CA LYS A 315 6.42 17.82 5.09
C LYS A 315 7.34 18.79 4.36
N THR A 316 8.29 18.28 3.58
CA THR A 316 9.38 19.08 3.02
C THR A 316 9.19 19.47 1.56
N LYS A 317 8.34 18.73 0.82
CA LYS A 317 8.06 18.94 -0.62
C LYS A 317 9.30 18.92 -1.53
N ASP A 318 10.38 18.33 -1.05
CA ASP A 318 11.72 18.35 -1.65
C ASP A 318 12.31 16.96 -1.95
N THR A 319 11.50 15.90 -1.87
CA THR A 319 11.97 14.52 -2.11
C THR A 319 11.72 14.04 -3.56
N PHE A 320 10.69 14.55 -4.24
CA PHE A 320 10.33 14.13 -5.60
C PHE A 320 11.18 14.83 -6.65
N GLN A 321 11.85 14.07 -7.51
CA GLN A 321 12.60 14.61 -8.63
C GLN A 321 11.69 15.05 -9.78
N CYS A 322 10.59 14.34 -10.05
CA CYS A 322 9.75 14.60 -11.21
C CYS A 322 8.75 15.74 -10.97
N ARG A 323 9.00 16.91 -11.56
CA ARG A 323 8.14 18.09 -11.46
C ARG A 323 6.74 17.86 -12.03
N PHE A 324 6.64 17.01 -13.07
CA PHE A 324 5.35 16.67 -13.68
C PHE A 324 4.51 15.82 -12.74
N TYR A 325 5.11 14.78 -12.15
CA TYR A 325 4.43 13.91 -11.20
C TYR A 325 3.99 14.69 -9.97
N GLN A 326 4.91 15.44 -9.34
CA GLN A 326 4.60 16.27 -8.18
C GLN A 326 3.45 17.23 -8.48
N ARG A 327 3.40 17.89 -9.65
CA ARG A 327 2.27 18.78 -10.01
C ARG A 327 0.91 18.07 -10.01
N LEU A 328 0.87 16.79 -10.40
CA LEU A 328 -0.36 16.00 -10.36
C LEU A 328 -0.73 15.67 -8.91
N THR A 329 0.26 15.31 -8.09
CA THR A 329 0.03 14.67 -6.80
C THR A 329 0.28 15.53 -5.56
N ASP A 330 0.66 16.81 -5.71
CA ASP A 330 1.08 17.63 -4.57
C ASP A 330 -0.03 17.82 -3.52
N SER A 331 -1.29 17.85 -3.98
CA SER A 331 -2.49 17.92 -3.15
C SER A 331 -3.08 16.54 -2.81
N SER A 332 -2.44 15.46 -3.28
CA SER A 332 -2.93 14.09 -3.14
C SER A 332 -2.72 13.59 -1.72
N PRO A 333 -3.79 13.19 -1.02
CA PRO A 333 -3.66 12.51 0.28
C PRO A 333 -2.98 11.15 0.15
N CYS A 334 -2.99 10.55 -1.04
CA CYS A 334 -2.36 9.27 -1.32
C CYS A 334 -0.83 9.34 -1.51
N GLU A 335 -0.24 10.53 -1.49
CA GLU A 335 1.22 10.75 -1.48
C GLU A 335 1.73 11.17 -0.10
N ARG A 336 1.06 10.70 0.95
CA ARG A 336 1.50 10.81 2.33
C ARG A 336 2.19 9.51 2.74
N ALA A 337 3.30 9.61 3.47
CA ALA A 337 4.04 8.46 3.98
C ALA A 337 3.33 7.77 5.16
N THR A 338 2.10 8.17 5.48
CA THR A 338 1.45 7.85 6.74
C THR A 338 0.87 6.44 6.76
N ALA A 339 1.45 5.61 7.63
CA ALA A 339 0.72 4.64 8.41
C ALA A 339 0.91 5.04 9.88
N PHE A 340 -0.07 5.71 10.48
CA PHE A 340 -0.09 5.88 11.93
C PHE A 340 -0.44 4.53 12.53
N ILE A 341 0.56 3.82 13.05
CA ILE A 341 0.29 2.51 13.62
C ILE A 341 -0.44 2.68 14.95
N VAL A 342 -1.61 2.07 15.03
CA VAL A 342 -2.61 2.24 16.10
C VAL A 342 -2.31 1.30 17.26
N ALA A 343 -2.18 0.02 16.93
CA ALA A 343 -1.86 -1.06 17.85
C ALA A 343 -1.43 -2.30 17.06
N ARG A 344 -0.90 -3.29 17.77
CA ARG A 344 -0.81 -4.66 17.29
C ARG A 344 -2.01 -5.46 17.84
N LEU A 345 -2.66 -6.22 16.99
CA LEU A 345 -3.82 -7.04 17.33
C LEU A 345 -3.33 -8.40 17.82
N TYR A 346 -3.85 -8.84 18.97
CA TYR A 346 -3.50 -10.11 19.60
C TYR A 346 -4.73 -10.99 19.79
N ASP A 347 -4.52 -12.30 19.92
CA ASP A 347 -5.55 -13.25 20.31
C ASP A 347 -5.61 -13.44 21.83
N HIS A 348 -6.34 -14.46 22.28
CA HIS A 348 -6.50 -14.76 23.71
C HIS A 348 -5.25 -15.38 24.36
N ASN A 349 -4.33 -15.92 23.56
CA ASN A 349 -3.06 -16.49 24.01
C ASN A 349 -1.94 -15.44 24.04
N GLY A 350 -2.18 -14.28 23.42
CA GLY A 350 -1.18 -13.22 23.30
C GLY A 350 -0.41 -13.28 21.98
N ASP A 351 -0.81 -14.14 21.04
CA ASP A 351 -0.21 -14.24 19.71
C ASP A 351 -0.79 -13.14 18.81
N PHE A 352 0.04 -12.52 17.96
CA PHE A 352 -0.45 -11.47 17.07
C PHE A 352 -1.28 -12.06 15.93
N ILE A 353 -2.32 -11.34 15.49
CA ILE A 353 -3.25 -11.81 14.45
C ILE A 353 -3.05 -11.01 13.16
N GLY A 354 -2.20 -11.51 12.27
CA GLY A 354 -2.05 -10.95 10.93
C GLY A 354 -3.32 -11.08 10.09
N GLY A 355 -3.68 -10.07 9.31
CA GLY A 355 -4.86 -10.12 8.46
C GLY A 355 -6.21 -10.08 9.20
N SER A 356 -6.22 -9.78 10.50
CA SER A 356 -7.45 -9.66 11.28
C SER A 356 -8.25 -8.41 10.88
N PRO A 357 -9.54 -8.53 10.54
CA PRO A 357 -10.39 -7.37 10.33
C PRO A 357 -10.62 -6.65 11.66
N PHE A 358 -10.42 -5.33 11.66
CA PHE A 358 -10.69 -4.46 12.78
C PHE A 358 -11.65 -3.32 12.42
N THR A 359 -12.34 -2.82 13.44
CA THR A 359 -13.17 -1.62 13.40
C THR A 359 -12.73 -0.69 14.51
N LEU A 360 -12.32 0.52 14.17
CA LEU A 360 -12.00 1.58 15.14
C LEU A 360 -13.10 2.64 15.11
N THR A 361 -13.72 2.86 16.26
CA THR A 361 -14.70 3.94 16.46
C THR A 361 -14.08 5.05 17.30
N LEU A 362 -13.96 6.26 16.74
CA LEU A 362 -13.46 7.43 17.46
C LEU A 362 -14.57 8.07 18.31
N ALA A 363 -14.18 8.88 19.30
CA ALA A 363 -15.12 9.56 20.19
C ALA A 363 -16.05 10.53 19.44
N ASN A 364 -15.58 11.13 18.35
CA ASN A 364 -16.40 11.96 17.44
C ASN A 364 -17.39 11.17 16.55
N GLY A 365 -17.46 9.84 16.68
CA GLY A 365 -18.34 8.97 15.90
C GLY A 365 -17.80 8.56 14.53
N LYS A 366 -16.60 9.00 14.13
CA LYS A 366 -15.93 8.52 12.91
C LYS A 366 -15.54 7.05 13.10
N VAL A 367 -15.93 6.21 12.14
CA VAL A 367 -15.64 4.78 12.16
C VAL A 367 -14.67 4.45 11.02
N PHE A 368 -13.63 3.68 11.35
CA PHE A 368 -12.72 3.07 10.40
C PHE A 368 -12.93 1.57 10.44
N HIS A 369 -13.04 0.94 9.27
CA HIS A 369 -12.96 -0.50 9.12
C HIS A 369 -11.69 -0.79 8.36
N ASP A 370 -10.94 -1.82 8.73
CA ASP A 370 -9.71 -2.18 8.06
C ASP A 370 -9.27 -3.60 8.46
N VAL A 371 -8.13 -4.07 7.96
CA VAL A 371 -7.50 -5.35 8.19
C VAL A 371 -6.07 -5.08 8.62
N ALA A 372 -5.63 -5.71 9.70
CA ALA A 372 -4.25 -5.61 10.15
C ALA A 372 -3.27 -6.18 9.12
N ASP A 373 -2.05 -5.64 9.07
CA ASP A 373 -0.99 -6.16 8.20
C ASP A 373 -0.61 -7.61 8.58
N ALA A 374 0.31 -8.22 7.82
CA ALA A 374 0.74 -9.60 8.07
C ALA A 374 1.37 -9.84 9.46
N ARG A 375 1.74 -8.78 10.18
CA ARG A 375 2.34 -8.81 11.53
C ARG A 375 1.32 -8.45 12.61
N GLY A 376 0.05 -8.29 12.24
CA GLY A 376 -1.03 -7.91 13.15
C GLY A 376 -1.11 -6.42 13.44
N PHE A 377 -0.42 -5.55 12.71
CA PHE A 377 -0.52 -4.10 12.94
C PHE A 377 -1.78 -3.51 12.32
N ALA A 378 -2.60 -2.89 13.17
CA ALA A 378 -3.67 -2.00 12.75
C ALA A 378 -3.09 -0.60 12.49
N THR A 379 -3.39 -0.01 11.34
CA THR A 379 -2.84 1.30 10.94
C THR A 379 -3.95 2.26 10.57
N LEU A 380 -3.73 3.55 10.78
CA LEU A 380 -4.59 4.62 10.30
C LEU A 380 -3.87 5.50 9.29
N PRO A 381 -4.65 6.17 8.40
CA PRO A 381 -4.12 7.14 7.48
C PRO A 381 -3.39 8.32 8.10
N GLU A 382 -3.81 8.72 9.29
CA GLU A 382 -3.29 9.85 10.03
C GLU A 382 -3.64 9.66 11.50
N ARG A 383 -2.84 10.27 12.38
CA ARG A 383 -3.15 10.30 13.80
C ARG A 383 -4.46 11.07 14.00
N PRO A 384 -5.49 10.48 14.64
CA PRO A 384 -6.71 11.21 14.96
C PRO A 384 -6.43 12.37 15.91
N ASP A 385 -7.21 13.45 15.76
CA ASP A 385 -7.23 14.55 16.74
C ASP A 385 -7.87 14.11 18.07
N ASP A 386 -8.68 13.05 18.05
CA ASP A 386 -9.29 12.44 19.24
C ASP A 386 -8.24 11.94 20.23
N VAL A 387 -8.57 12.00 21.52
CA VAL A 387 -7.68 11.50 22.59
C VAL A 387 -7.63 9.97 22.61
N LYS A 388 -8.76 9.32 22.27
CA LYS A 388 -8.93 7.88 22.27
C LYS A 388 -9.99 7.40 21.27
N GLY A 389 -9.94 6.12 20.94
CA GLY A 389 -10.97 5.39 20.20
C GLY A 389 -11.17 4.00 20.76
N VAL A 390 -12.19 3.30 20.28
CA VAL A 390 -12.51 1.93 20.67
C VAL A 390 -12.29 1.04 19.46
N MET A 391 -11.37 0.10 19.57
CA MET A 391 -11.05 -0.84 18.51
C MET A 391 -11.65 -2.22 18.81
N GLU A 392 -12.30 -2.80 17.81
CA GLU A 392 -12.84 -4.15 17.83
C GLU A 392 -12.16 -4.96 16.73
N TRP A 393 -11.72 -6.18 17.01
CA TRP A 393 -11.14 -7.09 16.01
C TRP A 393 -11.53 -8.53 16.28
N LYS A 394 -11.28 -9.42 15.32
CA LYS A 394 -11.73 -10.82 15.40
C LYS A 394 -10.58 -11.80 15.20
N THR A 395 -10.67 -12.99 15.81
CA THR A 395 -9.79 -14.08 15.38
C THR A 395 -10.01 -14.39 13.90
N VAL A 396 -8.91 -14.68 13.19
CA VAL A 396 -8.97 -15.19 11.82
C VAL A 396 -8.89 -16.72 11.96
N PRO A 397 -9.99 -17.45 11.77
CA PRO A 397 -9.95 -18.90 11.88
C PRO A 397 -8.98 -19.48 10.84
N PRO A 398 -8.19 -20.51 11.20
CA PRO A 398 -7.42 -21.27 10.22
C PRO A 398 -8.33 -21.77 9.11
N LYS A 399 -7.81 -21.76 7.89
CA LYS A 399 -8.58 -22.22 6.72
C LYS A 399 -9.07 -23.65 6.97
N ASP A 400 -10.35 -23.90 6.72
CA ASP A 400 -11.03 -25.21 6.83
C ASP A 400 -11.19 -25.78 8.25
N VAL A 401 -11.01 -24.96 9.29
CA VAL A 401 -11.37 -25.33 10.67
C VAL A 401 -12.56 -24.48 11.13
N ALA A 402 -13.66 -25.14 11.47
CA ALA A 402 -14.81 -24.49 12.11
C ALA A 402 -14.44 -24.13 13.55
N VAL A 403 -13.76 -22.99 13.73
CA VAL A 403 -13.44 -22.41 15.04
C VAL A 403 -14.42 -21.29 15.34
N GLU A 404 -14.77 -21.15 16.62
CA GLU A 404 -15.53 -20.00 17.11
C GLU A 404 -14.75 -18.70 16.87
N VAL A 405 -15.38 -17.73 16.20
CA VAL A 405 -14.79 -16.40 15.97
C VAL A 405 -14.92 -15.58 17.25
N ILE A 406 -13.81 -15.36 17.94
CA ILE A 406 -13.76 -14.52 19.13
C ILE A 406 -13.63 -13.07 18.70
N THR A 407 -14.46 -12.20 19.25
CA THR A 407 -14.38 -10.75 19.04
C THR A 407 -13.73 -10.10 20.26
N PHE A 408 -12.67 -9.34 20.02
CA PHE A 408 -11.96 -8.56 21.03
C PHE A 408 -12.35 -7.10 20.93
N LYS A 409 -12.16 -6.37 22.04
CA LYS A 409 -12.47 -4.94 22.14
C LYS A 409 -11.50 -4.25 23.09
N GLN A 410 -10.91 -3.14 22.65
CA GLN A 410 -9.91 -2.40 23.42
C GLN A 410 -10.00 -0.88 23.19
N ASP A 411 -9.79 -0.11 24.26
CA ASP A 411 -9.54 1.33 24.17
C ASP A 411 -8.12 1.57 23.61
N ILE A 412 -8.02 2.37 22.55
CA ILE A 412 -6.76 2.80 21.96
C ILE A 412 -6.55 4.30 22.16
N PHE A 413 -5.34 4.68 22.58
CA PHE A 413 -4.99 6.05 22.91
C PHE A 413 -4.10 6.68 21.85
N PHE A 414 -4.38 7.93 21.49
CA PHE A 414 -3.65 8.67 20.47
C PHE A 414 -2.82 9.82 21.04
N ASN A 415 -3.25 10.44 22.14
CA ASN A 415 -2.53 11.54 22.76
C ASN A 415 -1.47 11.06 23.76
N LEU A 416 -0.23 10.90 23.28
CA LEU A 416 0.87 10.27 24.01
C LEU A 416 2.15 11.15 24.06
N ASP A 417 2.04 12.44 23.72
CA ASP A 417 3.22 13.31 23.53
C ASP A 417 3.85 13.75 24.86
N LYS A 418 3.13 13.58 25.98
CA LYS A 418 3.67 13.85 27.31
C LYS A 418 4.56 12.70 27.76
N ASP A 419 5.64 13.04 28.46
CA ASP A 419 6.49 12.08 29.17
C ASP A 419 6.07 12.00 30.64
N ASP A 420 4.88 11.43 30.88
CA ASP A 420 4.32 11.21 32.21
C ASP A 420 3.81 9.76 32.37
N ASP A 421 3.55 9.35 33.61
CA ASP A 421 3.13 7.99 33.95
C ASP A 421 1.83 7.58 33.26
N GLU A 422 0.93 8.54 33.04
CA GLU A 422 -0.32 8.33 32.33
C GLU A 422 -0.07 7.98 30.85
N SER A 423 0.82 8.72 30.19
CA SER A 423 1.25 8.45 28.82
C SER A 423 1.93 7.08 28.71
N ILE A 424 2.81 6.74 29.65
CA ILE A 424 3.44 5.40 29.69
C ILE A 424 2.39 4.30 29.85
N ARG A 425 1.42 4.46 30.76
CA ARG A 425 0.35 3.46 30.93
C ARG A 425 -0.44 3.25 29.65
N LYS A 426 -0.77 4.32 28.94
CA LYS A 426 -1.50 4.27 27.66
C LYS A 426 -0.67 3.61 26.55
N ARG A 427 0.64 3.87 26.48
CA ARG A 427 1.55 3.18 25.55
C ARG A 427 1.58 1.68 25.80
N LEU A 428 1.69 1.26 27.06
CA LEU A 428 1.63 -0.15 27.46
C LEU A 428 0.27 -0.78 27.13
N THR A 429 -0.83 -0.04 27.32
CA THR A 429 -2.16 -0.49 26.86
C THR A 429 -2.17 -0.74 25.35
N ASN A 430 -1.69 0.19 24.53
CA ASN A 430 -1.62 0.01 23.07
C ASN A 430 -0.68 -1.15 22.64
N LEU A 431 0.29 -1.53 23.49
CA LEU A 431 1.17 -2.71 23.30
C LEU A 431 0.55 -4.04 23.81
N GLY A 432 -0.69 -4.02 24.30
CA GLY A 432 -1.41 -5.21 24.75
C GLY A 432 -1.30 -5.51 26.24
N TYR A 433 -0.59 -4.71 27.04
CA TYR A 433 -0.53 -4.85 28.51
C TYR A 433 -1.80 -4.29 29.17
N THR A 434 -2.94 -4.92 28.90
CA THR A 434 -4.28 -4.46 29.29
C THR A 434 -4.80 -5.11 30.56
N SER A 435 -4.37 -6.34 30.87
CA SER A 435 -4.85 -7.13 32.00
C SER A 435 -4.22 -6.74 33.35
N GLN A 436 -3.12 -5.97 33.33
CA GLN A 436 -2.40 -5.58 34.53
C GLN A 436 -3.15 -4.49 35.31
N LYS A 437 -3.31 -4.74 36.62
CA LYS A 437 -4.11 -3.93 37.55
C LYS A 437 -3.66 -2.47 37.69
N ASP A 438 -2.37 -2.19 37.48
CA ASP A 438 -1.76 -0.88 37.64
C ASP A 438 -0.52 -0.74 36.75
N LEU A 439 0.04 0.47 36.72
CA LEU A 439 1.24 0.77 35.91
C LEU A 439 2.44 -0.06 36.35
N ALA A 440 2.65 -0.28 37.64
CA ALA A 440 3.79 -1.04 38.13
C ALA A 440 3.74 -2.50 37.64
N ALA A 441 2.57 -3.13 37.69
CA ALA A 441 2.37 -4.48 37.17
C ALA A 441 2.54 -4.52 35.64
N ALA A 442 2.08 -3.51 34.91
CA ALA A 442 2.26 -3.42 33.45
C ALA A 442 3.73 -3.25 33.07
N VAL A 443 4.48 -2.42 33.79
CA VAL A 443 5.93 -2.23 33.58
C VAL A 443 6.68 -3.51 33.90
N LYS A 444 6.29 -4.24 34.96
CA LYS A 444 6.91 -5.53 35.29
C LYS A 444 6.68 -6.57 34.20
N ALA A 445 5.45 -6.68 33.67
CA ALA A 445 5.16 -7.58 32.54
C ALA A 445 5.95 -7.18 31.28
N PHE A 446 6.05 -5.88 30.99
CA PHE A 446 6.91 -5.39 29.92
C PHE A 446 8.39 -5.72 30.16
N HIS A 447 8.85 -5.65 31.41
CA HIS A 447 10.22 -6.00 31.77
C HIS A 447 10.48 -7.49 31.56
N GLU A 448 9.58 -8.34 32.01
CA GLU A 448 9.64 -9.80 31.81
C GLU A 448 9.76 -10.17 30.33
N ASP A 449 9.04 -9.46 29.46
CA ASP A 449 9.21 -9.59 28.02
C ASP A 449 10.62 -9.05 27.62
N TYR A 450 10.91 -7.76 27.77
CA TYR A 450 12.01 -7.10 27.06
C TYR A 450 13.41 -7.12 27.70
N HIS A 451 13.57 -7.60 28.93
CA HIS A 451 14.83 -7.47 29.67
C HIS A 451 16.04 -8.20 29.08
N GLU A 452 15.83 -9.24 28.25
CA GLU A 452 16.93 -9.96 27.58
C GLU A 452 17.46 -9.21 26.34
N GLU A 453 16.61 -8.43 25.68
CA GLU A 453 16.94 -7.73 24.44
C GLU A 453 17.30 -6.25 24.63
N GLU A 454 16.85 -5.65 25.73
CA GLU A 454 16.86 -4.21 25.92
C GLU A 454 17.52 -3.81 27.25
N ASP A 455 18.20 -2.66 27.25
CA ASP A 455 18.79 -2.07 28.46
C ASP A 455 17.69 -1.40 29.30
N LEU A 456 17.07 -2.16 30.21
CA LEU A 456 16.03 -1.71 31.12
C LEU A 456 16.58 -1.35 32.51
N ASP A 457 15.83 -0.54 33.28
CA ASP A 457 16.15 -0.34 34.69
C ASP A 457 15.94 -1.64 35.48
N ALA A 458 16.71 -1.83 36.55
CA ALA A 458 16.68 -3.06 37.35
C ALA A 458 15.31 -3.29 38.03
N ASP A 459 15.02 -4.54 38.35
CA ASP A 459 13.88 -4.98 39.16
C ASP A 459 12.49 -4.51 38.67
N GLY A 460 12.32 -4.27 37.37
CA GLY A 460 11.06 -3.79 36.80
C GLY A 460 10.74 -2.33 37.14
N ALA A 461 11.75 -1.52 37.47
CA ALA A 461 11.57 -0.10 37.76
C ALA A 461 11.22 0.71 36.50
N LEU A 462 10.34 1.71 36.64
CA LEU A 462 10.03 2.70 35.60
C LEU A 462 10.97 3.91 35.68
N GLY A 463 12.27 3.64 35.56
CA GLY A 463 13.30 4.68 35.48
C GLY A 463 13.47 5.24 34.06
N PRO A 464 14.49 6.09 33.84
CA PRO A 464 14.72 6.72 32.54
C PRO A 464 14.97 5.72 31.41
N LYS A 465 15.63 4.58 31.68
CA LYS A 465 15.93 3.58 30.66
C LYS A 465 14.66 2.86 30.22
N THR A 466 13.91 2.32 31.18
CA THR A 466 12.64 1.62 30.92
C THR A 466 11.64 2.53 30.22
N ARG A 467 11.53 3.81 30.61
CA ARG A 467 10.69 4.80 29.91
C ARG A 467 11.10 4.98 28.45
N ALA A 468 12.39 5.21 28.21
CA ALA A 468 12.90 5.42 26.86
C ALA A 468 12.64 4.18 25.97
N VAL A 469 12.83 2.98 26.52
CA VAL A 469 12.53 1.73 25.81
C VAL A 469 11.04 1.57 25.54
N ILE A 470 10.14 1.79 26.51
CA ILE A 470 8.69 1.73 26.27
C ILE A 470 8.27 2.73 25.19
N VAL A 471 8.75 3.97 25.25
CA VAL A 471 8.44 5.00 24.23
C VAL A 471 8.95 4.55 22.86
N ARG A 472 10.17 4.03 22.77
CA ARG A 472 10.74 3.55 21.51
C ARG A 472 10.02 2.31 20.98
N VAL A 473 9.80 1.29 21.82
CA VAL A 473 9.07 0.07 21.47
C VAL A 473 7.65 0.41 21.05
N HIS A 474 6.96 1.33 21.73
CA HIS A 474 5.64 1.79 21.30
C HIS A 474 5.68 2.59 20.00
N SER A 475 6.63 3.51 19.84
CA SER A 475 6.69 4.39 18.66
C SER A 475 7.13 3.66 17.40
N ASP A 476 8.02 2.67 17.55
CA ASP A 476 8.49 1.82 16.46
C ASP A 476 7.63 0.54 16.31
N LEU A 477 6.78 0.24 17.29
CA LEU A 477 6.08 -1.04 17.48
C LEU A 477 6.99 -2.26 17.27
N LYS A 478 8.24 -2.16 17.74
CA LYS A 478 9.22 -3.25 17.72
C LYS A 478 8.91 -4.25 18.83
N ASP A 479 7.93 -5.10 18.60
CA ASP A 479 7.67 -6.26 19.43
C ASP A 479 8.31 -7.50 18.80
N LYS A 480 9.57 -7.73 19.18
CA LYS A 480 10.46 -8.81 18.70
C LYS A 480 10.30 -10.13 19.45
N ILE A 481 9.51 -10.14 20.51
CA ILE A 481 9.45 -11.29 21.43
C ILE A 481 8.28 -12.18 21.08
N ARG A 482 7.19 -11.58 20.60
CA ARG A 482 6.04 -12.30 20.07
C ARG A 482 6.17 -12.51 18.56
N THR A 483 7.37 -12.77 18.04
CA THR A 483 7.58 -13.07 16.60
C THR A 483 7.70 -14.56 16.31
N ASP A 484 7.90 -15.39 17.34
CA ASP A 484 8.02 -16.83 17.20
C ASP A 484 6.70 -17.49 17.65
N SER A 485 5.69 -17.47 16.77
CA SER A 485 4.79 -18.63 16.74
C SER A 485 5.60 -19.72 16.03
N ASP A 486 6.20 -20.62 16.81
CA ASP A 486 6.92 -21.77 16.30
C ASP A 486 6.14 -22.42 15.14
N ASP A 487 6.75 -22.43 13.96
CA ASP A 487 6.47 -23.42 12.91
C ASP A 487 6.78 -24.80 13.52
N THR A 488 5.79 -25.40 14.17
CA THR A 488 5.78 -26.83 14.51
C THR A 488 4.56 -27.51 13.94
#